data_AF-A0A932ATM2-F1
#
_entry.id   AF-A0A932ATM2-F1
#
_cell.length_a   1.000
_cell.length_b   1.000
_cell.length_c   1.000
_cell.angle_alpha   90.00
_cell.angle_beta   90.00
_cell.angle_gamma   90.00
#
_symmetry.space_group_name_H-M   'P 1'
#
loop_
_entity.id
_entity.type
_entity.pdbx_description
1 polymer ?
#
loop_
_entity_poly.entity_id
_entity_poly.type
_entity_poly.pdbx_seq_one_letter_code
_entity_poly.pdbx_strand_id
1 'polypeptide(L)'
;MRRTVRLIATAALMAGIVVGIQATPSSATDQPTTKTIRYGSYTIPAASGGTMGMLKNKLNLWISKPCTNCYITSMTPNLVYADGSKANVANGPVLHHMVLASQFRSDPTCGSNLLGLVGERFFASGNERT
;
A
#
# COMPACT_ATOMS: atom_id res chain seq x y z
N MET A 1 -73.15 -25.13 -39.25
CA MET A 1 -72.48 -24.13 -38.39
C MET A 1 -71.87 -24.84 -37.17
N ARG A 2 -70.64 -25.37 -37.26
CA ARG A 2 -69.85 -25.85 -36.11
C ARG A 2 -68.38 -25.60 -36.44
N ARG A 3 -67.79 -24.60 -35.77
CA ARG A 3 -66.38 -24.18 -35.93
C ARG A 3 -65.49 -25.11 -35.12
N THR A 4 -64.51 -25.73 -35.79
CA THR A 4 -63.39 -26.43 -35.17
C THR A 4 -62.40 -25.40 -34.62
N VAL A 5 -62.11 -25.48 -33.32
CA VAL A 5 -61.07 -24.68 -32.66
C VAL A 5 -59.76 -25.47 -32.73
N ARG A 6 -58.74 -24.91 -33.41
CA ARG A 6 -57.35 -25.39 -33.31
C ARG A 6 -56.58 -24.42 -32.42
N LEU A 7 -56.13 -24.93 -31.27
CA LEU A 7 -55.15 -24.28 -30.41
C LEU A 7 -53.79 -24.33 -31.12
N ILE A 8 -53.24 -23.17 -31.48
CA ILE A 8 -51.84 -23.03 -31.90
C ILE A 8 -51.13 -22.31 -30.77
N ALA A 9 -50.28 -23.04 -30.05
CA ALA A 9 -49.39 -22.50 -29.05
C ALA A 9 -48.28 -21.69 -29.75
N THR A 10 -48.29 -20.37 -29.58
CA THR A 10 -47.19 -19.50 -30.00
C THR A 10 -46.13 -19.47 -28.91
N ALA A 11 -45.02 -20.18 -29.14
CA ALA A 11 -43.79 -20.02 -28.38
C ALA A 11 -43.19 -18.64 -28.70
N ALA A 12 -43.24 -17.72 -27.73
CA ALA A 12 -42.56 -16.44 -27.82
C ALA A 12 -41.06 -16.66 -27.62
N LEU A 13 -40.30 -16.57 -28.71
CA LEU A 13 -38.84 -16.54 -28.70
C LEU A 13 -38.40 -15.21 -28.07
N MET A 14 -38.01 -15.24 -26.79
CA MET A 14 -37.40 -14.10 -26.11
C MET A 14 -35.98 -13.93 -26.65
N ALA A 15 -35.82 -13.07 -27.65
CA ALA A 15 -34.51 -12.57 -28.07
C ALA A 15 -33.98 -11.63 -26.99
N GLY A 16 -33.21 -12.17 -26.03
CA GLY A 16 -32.49 -11.39 -25.05
C GLY A 16 -31.42 -10.55 -25.73
N ILE A 17 -31.62 -9.24 -25.80
CA ILE A 17 -30.60 -8.28 -26.21
C ILE A 17 -29.57 -8.23 -25.07
N VAL A 18 -28.49 -9.00 -25.21
CA VAL A 18 -27.30 -8.85 -24.37
C VAL A 18 -26.60 -7.57 -24.81
N VAL A 19 -26.96 -6.43 -24.21
CA VAL A 19 -26.16 -5.21 -24.30
C VAL A 19 -24.88 -5.47 -23.51
N GLY A 20 -23.86 -5.97 -24.19
CA GLY A 20 -22.52 -6.11 -23.61
C GLY A 20 -22.00 -4.73 -23.23
N ILE A 21 -22.06 -4.39 -21.95
CA ILE A 21 -21.35 -3.24 -21.39
C ILE A 21 -19.85 -3.60 -21.50
N GLN A 22 -19.23 -3.21 -22.61
CA GLN A 22 -17.79 -3.27 -22.74
C GLN A 22 -17.22 -2.21 -21.80
N ALA A 23 -16.80 -2.64 -20.59
CA ALA A 23 -16.02 -1.79 -19.71
C ALA A 23 -14.71 -1.47 -20.43
N THR A 24 -14.60 -0.26 -20.97
CA THR A 24 -13.34 0.22 -21.52
C THR A 24 -12.34 0.35 -20.37
N PRO A 25 -11.16 -0.28 -20.44
CA PRO A 25 -10.15 -0.07 -19.41
C PRO A 25 -9.80 1.42 -19.39
N SER A 26 -9.99 2.06 -18.24
CA SER A 26 -9.54 3.43 -18.04
C SER A 26 -8.02 3.40 -18.02
N SER A 27 -7.40 3.72 -19.15
CA SER A 27 -5.96 3.94 -19.21
C SER A 27 -5.64 5.11 -18.30
N ALA A 28 -4.90 4.86 -17.22
CA ALA A 28 -4.30 5.93 -16.44
C ALA A 28 -3.42 6.76 -17.39
N THR A 29 -3.87 7.95 -17.73
CA THR A 29 -3.16 8.87 -18.63
C THR A 29 -1.91 9.48 -17.97
N ASP A 30 -1.72 9.25 -16.67
CA ASP A 30 -0.65 9.83 -15.88
C ASP A 30 0.54 8.89 -15.79
N GLN A 31 1.72 9.39 -16.13
CA GLN A 31 2.95 8.61 -16.06
C GLN A 31 3.36 8.39 -14.60
N PRO A 32 3.86 7.19 -14.23
CA PRO A 32 4.33 6.95 -12.87
C PRO A 32 5.49 7.89 -12.54
N THR A 33 5.39 8.59 -11.40
CA THR A 33 6.47 9.44 -10.89
C THR A 33 7.06 8.84 -9.62
N THR A 34 8.38 8.99 -9.43
CA THR A 34 9.07 8.58 -8.21
C THR A 34 9.39 9.82 -7.38
N LYS A 35 9.06 9.78 -6.08
CA LYS A 35 9.40 10.84 -5.13
C LYS A 35 10.15 10.27 -3.94
N THR A 36 11.24 10.93 -3.57
CA THR A 36 11.97 10.61 -2.34
C THR A 36 11.46 11.48 -1.20
N ILE A 37 10.99 10.84 -0.12
CA ILE A 37 10.61 11.52 1.12
C ILE A 37 11.61 11.11 2.20
N ARG A 38 12.13 12.08 2.95
CA ARG A 38 13.07 11.84 4.05
C ARG A 38 12.32 11.94 5.38
N TYR A 39 12.48 10.91 6.22
CA TYR A 39 11.99 10.88 7.59
C TYR A 39 13.21 10.87 8.53
N GLY A 40 13.23 11.73 9.54
CA GLY A 40 14.40 11.93 10.40
C GLY A 40 15.00 13.34 10.26
N SER A 41 16.21 13.62 10.76
CA SER A 41 17.31 12.71 11.10
C SER A 41 17.09 11.82 12.34
N TYR A 42 17.88 10.75 12.42
CA TYR A 42 17.89 9.81 13.55
C TYR A 42 19.30 9.65 14.08
N THR A 43 19.45 9.70 15.40
CA THR A 43 20.70 9.36 16.09
C THR A 43 20.60 7.92 16.59
N ILE A 44 21.49 7.06 16.11
CA ILE A 44 21.56 5.65 16.53
C ILE A 44 22.57 5.58 17.67
N PRO A 45 22.19 5.07 18.86
CA PRO A 45 23.14 4.88 19.96
C PRO A 45 24.30 3.97 19.56
N ALA A 46 25.49 4.24 20.08
CA ALA A 46 26.63 3.34 19.92
C ALA A 46 26.36 1.99 20.62
N ALA A 47 27.02 0.94 20.14
CA ALA A 47 27.04 -0.35 20.80
C ALA A 47 27.61 -0.20 22.22
N SER A 48 27.04 -0.92 23.19
CA SER A 48 27.44 -0.84 24.59
C SER A 48 27.20 -2.17 25.30
N GLY A 49 28.11 -2.56 26.20
CA GLY A 49 27.95 -3.75 27.05
C GLY A 49 27.75 -5.05 26.29
N GLY A 50 28.36 -5.21 25.11
CA GLY A 50 28.20 -6.39 24.25
C GLY A 50 26.90 -6.43 23.44
N THR A 51 26.11 -5.36 23.47
CA THR A 51 24.87 -5.24 22.66
C THR A 51 25.08 -4.30 21.48
N MET A 52 24.51 -4.66 20.33
CA MET A 52 24.55 -3.81 19.14
C MET A 52 23.73 -2.53 19.38
N GLY A 53 24.27 -1.41 18.89
CA GLY A 53 23.56 -0.14 18.91
C GLY A 53 22.30 -0.22 18.03
N MET A 54 21.15 0.11 18.60
CA MET A 54 19.89 0.13 17.86
C MET A 54 19.02 1.31 18.31
N LEU A 55 18.34 1.93 17.36
CA LEU A 55 17.20 2.77 17.67
C LEU A 55 15.98 1.87 17.77
N LYS A 56 15.36 1.81 18.97
CA LYS A 56 14.07 1.13 19.18
C LYS A 56 12.97 1.83 18.38
N ASN A 57 11.75 1.26 18.40
CA ASN A 57 10.58 1.81 17.71
C ASN A 57 10.45 3.33 17.92
N LYS A 58 10.67 4.08 16.84
CA LYS A 58 10.48 5.52 16.80
C LYS A 58 9.25 5.82 15.97
N LEU A 59 8.19 6.25 16.64
CA LEU A 59 6.94 6.64 15.99
C LEU A 59 7.04 8.09 15.50
N ASN A 60 6.80 8.28 14.21
CA ASN A 60 6.64 9.60 13.60
C ASN A 60 5.20 9.71 13.11
N LEU A 61 4.45 10.64 13.70
CA LEU A 61 3.09 10.95 13.27
C LEU A 61 3.10 12.11 12.27
N TRP A 62 2.03 12.25 11.49
CA TRP A 62 1.85 13.37 10.56
C TRP A 62 2.96 13.51 9.51
N ILE A 63 3.51 12.38 9.06
CA ILE A 63 4.57 12.35 8.06
C ILE A 63 4.09 12.88 6.69
N SER A 64 5.03 13.44 5.93
CA SER A 64 4.76 13.95 4.57
C SER A 64 4.29 12.84 3.64
N LYS A 65 3.20 13.11 2.90
CA LYS A 65 2.71 12.22 1.83
C LYS A 65 3.45 12.52 0.53
N PRO A 66 3.77 11.51 -0.30
CA PRO A 66 4.41 11.74 -1.60
C PRO A 66 3.48 12.45 -2.59
N CYS A 67 2.17 12.21 -2.51
CA CYS A 67 1.17 12.85 -3.36
C CYS A 67 -0.22 12.82 -2.71
N THR A 68 -1.14 13.58 -3.29
CA THR A 68 -2.56 13.60 -2.96
C THR A 68 -3.33 13.11 -4.19
N ASN A 69 -4.39 12.31 -3.99
CA ASN A 69 -5.21 11.74 -5.06
C ASN A 69 -4.41 10.89 -6.07
N CYS A 70 -3.59 9.98 -5.56
CA CYS A 70 -2.72 9.10 -6.35
C CYS A 70 -2.72 7.69 -5.75
N TYR A 71 -2.31 6.71 -6.54
CA TYR A 71 -1.98 5.36 -6.06
C TYR A 71 -0.48 5.22 -5.87
N ILE A 72 -0.07 4.62 -4.76
CA ILE A 72 1.33 4.22 -4.57
C ILE A 72 1.46 2.77 -5.03
N THR A 73 2.23 2.56 -6.09
CA THR A 73 2.40 1.25 -6.72
C THR A 73 3.73 0.58 -6.35
N SER A 74 4.69 1.34 -5.82
CA SER A 74 5.98 0.83 -5.36
C SER A 74 6.53 1.71 -4.24
N MET A 75 7.24 1.08 -3.29
CA MET A 75 7.91 1.74 -2.17
C MET A 75 9.26 1.06 -1.93
N THR A 76 10.32 1.85 -1.85
CA THR A 76 11.68 1.37 -1.54
C THR A 76 12.18 2.10 -0.30
N PRO A 77 12.31 1.42 0.85
CA PRO A 77 12.84 2.03 2.06
C PRO A 77 14.36 2.09 1.97
N ASN A 78 14.97 3.12 2.54
CA ASN A 78 16.42 3.22 2.58
C ASN A 78 16.89 4.08 3.77
N LEU A 79 18.05 3.75 4.34
CA LEU A 79 18.76 4.59 5.29
C LEU A 79 19.92 5.30 4.58
N VAL A 80 20.03 6.60 4.81
CA VAL A 80 21.03 7.44 4.15
C VAL A 80 21.71 8.32 5.18
N TYR A 81 23.02 8.49 5.01
CA TYR A 81 23.81 9.46 5.76
C TYR A 81 23.47 10.89 5.33
N ALA A 82 23.99 11.86 6.08
CA ALA A 82 23.74 13.29 5.82
C ALA A 82 24.27 13.74 4.44
N ASP A 83 25.33 13.11 3.95
CA ASP A 83 25.90 13.33 2.62
C ASP A 83 25.11 12.65 1.48
N GLY A 84 24.06 11.88 1.82
CA GLY A 84 23.21 11.17 0.87
C GLY A 84 23.70 9.77 0.50
N SER A 85 24.87 9.34 0.97
CA SER A 85 25.34 7.97 0.78
C SER A 85 24.44 6.98 1.52
N LYS A 86 24.29 5.77 0.97
CA LYS A 86 23.46 4.72 1.57
C LYS A 86 24.17 4.12 2.79
N ALA A 87 23.43 3.92 3.87
CA ALA A 87 23.86 3.11 4.99
C ALA A 87 23.32 1.68 4.80
N ASN A 88 24.21 0.69 4.85
CA ASN A 88 23.88 -0.72 4.72
C ASN A 88 24.84 -1.60 5.54
N VAL A 89 24.65 -2.92 5.43
CA VAL A 89 25.44 -3.91 6.18
C VAL A 89 26.95 -3.85 5.91
N ALA A 90 27.37 -3.30 4.77
CA ALA A 90 28.78 -3.20 4.41
C ALA A 90 29.47 -1.96 5.00
N ASN A 91 28.72 -0.91 5.33
CA ASN A 91 29.30 0.40 5.68
C ASN A 91 28.68 1.08 6.91
N GLY A 92 27.87 0.38 7.70
CA GLY A 92 27.41 0.86 9.00
C GLY A 92 26.04 0.35 9.42
N PRO A 93 25.12 1.23 9.89
CA PRO A 93 23.82 0.81 10.35
C PRO A 93 22.93 0.36 9.19
N VAL A 94 22.01 -0.55 9.50
CA VAL A 94 21.02 -1.07 8.56
C VAL A 94 19.61 -0.66 8.99
N LEU A 95 18.75 -0.35 8.02
CA LEU A 95 17.32 -0.15 8.25
C LEU A 95 16.66 -1.52 8.34
N HIS A 96 16.37 -1.97 9.57
CA HIS A 96 15.71 -3.25 9.76
C HIS A 96 14.17 -3.19 9.60
N HIS A 97 13.56 -2.12 10.11
CA HIS A 97 12.11 -1.94 10.06
C HIS A 97 11.75 -0.50 9.71
N MET A 98 11.12 -0.33 8.56
CA MET A 98 10.31 0.84 8.21
C MET A 98 8.87 0.38 8.04
N VAL A 99 7.99 0.88 8.90
CA VAL A 99 6.56 0.57 8.88
C VAL A 99 5.79 1.85 8.61
N LEU A 100 4.86 1.82 7.65
CA LEU A 100 3.94 2.92 7.39
C LEU A 100 2.50 2.49 7.70
N ALA A 101 1.77 3.39 8.35
CA ALA A 101 0.39 3.18 8.72
C ALA A 101 -0.50 4.34 8.26
N SER A 102 -1.71 3.99 7.85
CA SER A 102 -2.78 4.93 7.51
C SER A 102 -3.51 5.30 8.79
N GLN A 103 -3.20 6.49 9.31
CA GLN A 103 -3.88 7.02 10.49
C GLN A 103 -5.40 7.07 10.22
N PHE A 104 -6.20 6.81 11.26
CA PHE A 104 -7.66 6.81 11.22
C PHE A 104 -8.30 5.69 10.39
N ARG A 105 -7.52 4.68 9.97
CA ARG A 105 -8.05 3.40 9.49
C ARG A 105 -7.76 2.31 10.51
N SER A 106 -8.68 1.35 10.65
CA SER A 106 -8.50 0.23 11.56
C SER A 106 -7.40 -0.69 11.06
N ASP A 107 -6.47 -1.09 11.93
CA ASP A 107 -5.52 -2.15 11.60
C ASP A 107 -6.24 -3.50 11.54
N PRO A 108 -6.22 -4.21 10.39
CA PRO A 108 -6.96 -5.46 10.24
C PRO A 108 -6.35 -6.62 11.05
N THR A 109 -5.10 -6.50 11.48
CA THR A 109 -4.38 -7.55 12.23
C THR A 109 -4.45 -7.31 13.74
N CYS A 110 -4.41 -6.04 14.16
CA CYS A 110 -4.27 -5.65 15.56
C CYS A 110 -5.54 -5.04 16.17
N GLY A 111 -6.57 -4.73 15.36
CA GLY A 111 -7.85 -4.22 15.83
C GLY A 111 -7.70 -2.96 16.68
N SER A 112 -8.29 -2.97 17.88
CA SER A 112 -8.28 -1.85 18.83
C SER A 112 -7.19 -1.93 19.93
N ASN A 113 -6.22 -2.84 19.79
CA ASN A 113 -5.10 -2.89 20.74
C ASN A 113 -4.15 -1.67 20.56
N LEU A 114 -3.22 -1.47 21.50
CA LEU A 114 -2.30 -0.32 21.49
C LEU A 114 -1.54 -0.13 20.16
N LEU A 115 -1.20 -1.23 19.47
CA LEU A 115 -0.55 -1.17 18.17
C LEU A 115 -1.55 -0.89 17.04
N GLY A 116 -2.78 -1.38 17.15
CA GLY A 116 -3.86 -1.07 16.21
C GLY A 116 -4.34 0.39 16.28
N LEU A 117 -4.12 1.07 17.42
CA LEU A 117 -4.37 2.51 17.55
C LEU A 117 -3.48 3.39 16.66
N VAL A 118 -2.33 2.89 16.17
CA VAL A 118 -1.47 3.66 15.25
C VAL A 118 -2.03 3.71 13.82
N GLY A 119 -3.05 2.90 13.53
CA GLY A 119 -3.74 2.85 12.24
C GLY A 119 -3.37 1.63 11.40
N GLU A 120 -4.00 1.53 10.23
CA GLU A 120 -3.82 0.43 9.28
C GLU A 120 -2.40 0.39 8.71
N ARG A 121 -1.60 -0.60 9.10
CA ARG A 121 -0.29 -0.83 8.49
C ARG A 121 -0.46 -1.33 7.05
N PHE A 122 0.13 -0.61 6.10
CA PHE A 122 0.08 -0.96 4.67
C PHE A 122 1.46 -1.23 4.06
N PHE A 123 2.54 -1.00 4.82
CA PHE A 123 3.90 -1.25 4.36
C PHE A 123 4.81 -1.58 5.53
N ALA A 124 5.64 -2.61 5.36
CA ALA A 124 6.68 -3.00 6.31
C ALA A 124 7.87 -3.62 5.55
N SER A 125 9.03 -2.98 5.58
CA SER A 125 10.24 -3.47 4.93
C SER A 125 11.50 -2.80 5.50
N GLY A 126 12.68 -3.29 5.16
CA GLY A 126 13.98 -2.73 5.50
C GLY A 126 14.91 -2.67 4.28
N ASN A 127 16.17 -2.29 4.48
CA ASN A 127 17.20 -2.21 3.44
C ASN A 127 18.32 -3.26 3.60
N GLU A 128 18.02 -4.39 4.24
CA GLU A 128 18.99 -5.41 4.61
C GLU A 128 19.58 -6.20 3.43
N ARG A 129 18.95 -6.11 2.24
CA ARG A 129 19.41 -6.78 1.00
C ARG A 129 20.05 -5.83 -0.02
N THR A 130 20.39 -4.60 0.38
CA THR A 130 20.96 -3.57 -0.50
C THR A 130 22.33 -3.09 -0.09
#